data_AF-A0A2Z4PV58-F1
#
_entry.id   AF-A0A2Z4PV58-F1
#
_cell.length_a   1.000
_cell.length_b   1.000
_cell.length_c   1.000
_cell.angle_alpha   90.00
_cell.angle_beta   90.00
_cell.angle_gamma   90.00
#
_symmetry.space_group_name_H-M   'P 1'
#
loop_
_entity.id
_entity.type
_entity.pdbx_description
1 polymer ?
#
loop_
_entity_poly.entity_id
_entity_poly.type
_entity_poly.pdbx_seq_one_letter_code
_entity_poly.pdbx_strand_id
1 'polypeptide(L)'
;MNKKQFLKTYKKIEAMDQRETVSTEKASLYRSEYDERLIKDFHYAKFQKNLDNAQKSEALKELLEKESWDETDTKKLLESLR
;
A
#
# COMPACT_ATOMS: atom_id res chain seq x y z
N MET A 1 14.61 24.73 24.62
CA MET A 1 14.34 23.32 24.99
C MET A 1 15.62 22.73 25.60
N ASN A 2 15.55 22.14 26.80
CA ASN A 2 16.74 21.71 27.56
C ASN A 2 17.25 20.32 27.11
N LYS A 3 18.56 20.18 26.82
CA LYS A 3 19.19 18.93 26.34
C LYS A 3 18.91 17.72 27.24
N LYS A 4 18.78 17.92 28.55
CA LYS A 4 18.43 16.86 29.51
C LYS A 4 17.01 16.35 29.34
N GLN A 5 16.07 17.24 29.00
CA GLN A 5 14.68 16.85 28.75
C GLN A 5 14.56 16.05 27.46
N PHE A 6 15.30 16.44 26.41
CA PHE A 6 15.35 15.72 25.13
C PHE A 6 15.88 14.29 25.29
N LEU A 7 16.98 14.09 26.03
CA LEU A 7 17.52 12.76 26.29
C LEU A 7 16.56 11.88 27.09
N LYS A 8 15.82 12.48 28.04
CA LYS A 8 14.82 11.76 28.84
C LYS A 8 13.62 11.35 27.99
N THR A 9 13.15 12.21 27.09
CA THR A 9 12.06 11.88 26.17
C THR A 9 12.49 10.81 25.18
N TYR A 10 13.71 10.89 24.64
CA TYR A 10 14.23 9.89 23.71
C TYR A 10 14.31 8.50 24.34
N LYS A 11 14.92 8.38 25.53
CA LYS A 11 14.96 7.11 26.30
C LYS A 11 13.57 6.57 26.65
N LYS A 12 12.60 7.46 26.88
CA LYS A 12 11.22 7.06 27.20
C LYS A 12 10.50 6.49 25.96
N ILE A 13 10.75 7.06 24.78
CA ILE A 13 10.20 6.58 23.50
C ILE A 13 10.84 5.23 23.14
N GLU A 14 12.15 5.11 23.25
CA GLU A 14 12.88 3.85 23.01
C GLU A 14 12.39 2.71 23.94
N ALA A 15 12.14 3.01 25.22
CA ALA A 15 11.58 2.05 26.16
C ALA A 15 10.09 1.73 25.93
N MET A 16 9.36 2.55 25.16
CA MET A 16 7.99 2.26 24.73
C MET A 16 7.98 1.32 23.53
N ASP A 17 8.83 1.55 22.52
CA ASP A 17 9.03 0.66 21.36
C ASP A 17 9.40 -0.77 21.79
N GLN A 18 10.24 -0.91 22.82
CA GLN A 18 10.66 -2.23 23.31
C GLN A 18 9.54 -3.02 24.02
N ARG A 19 8.51 -2.35 24.57
CA ARG A 19 7.39 -3.02 25.25
C ARG A 19 6.34 -3.59 24.29
N GLU A 20 6.37 -3.20 23.02
CA GLU A 20 5.49 -3.76 21.99
C GLU A 20 5.99 -5.08 21.40
N THR A 21 7.14 -5.59 21.87
CA THR A 21 7.61 -6.94 21.54
C THR A 21 7.04 -8.03 22.44
N VAL A 22 5.77 -7.89 22.87
CA VAL A 22 5.00 -9.07 23.24
C VAL A 22 4.81 -9.82 21.93
N SER A 23 5.48 -10.96 21.79
CA SER A 23 5.27 -11.92 20.72
C SER A 23 3.81 -12.40 20.77
N THR A 24 2.92 -11.59 20.24
CA THR A 24 1.74 -12.10 19.58
C THR A 24 2.32 -12.81 18.37
N GLU A 25 2.45 -14.13 18.46
CA GLU A 25 2.36 -14.97 17.27
C GLU A 25 1.15 -14.42 16.52
N LYS A 26 1.40 -13.58 15.51
CA LYS A 26 0.33 -12.95 14.74
C LYS A 26 -0.43 -14.12 14.17
N ALA A 27 -1.66 -14.32 14.67
CA ALA A 27 -2.55 -15.35 14.13
C ALA A 27 -2.49 -15.24 12.61
N SER A 28 -2.27 -16.36 11.93
CA SER A 28 -2.11 -16.36 10.49
C SER A 28 -3.32 -15.65 9.90
N LEU A 29 -3.07 -14.61 9.10
CA LEU A 29 -4.14 -13.83 8.45
C LEU A 29 -5.06 -14.75 7.63
N TYR A 30 -4.49 -15.86 7.16
CA TYR A 30 -5.15 -16.87 6.36
C TYR A 30 -5.48 -18.10 7.20
N ARG A 31 -6.59 -18.76 6.83
CA ARG A 31 -7.10 -19.96 7.49
C ARG A 31 -6.21 -21.19 7.29
N SER A 32 -5.47 -21.25 6.18
CA SER A 32 -4.51 -22.30 5.86
C SER A 32 -3.44 -21.79 4.89
N GLU A 33 -2.31 -22.49 4.79
CA GLU A 33 -1.28 -22.21 3.78
C GLU A 33 -1.80 -22.36 2.34
N TYR A 34 -2.75 -23.28 2.14
CA TYR A 34 -3.40 -23.48 0.84
C TYR A 34 -4.23 -22.26 0.44
N ASP A 35 -5.04 -21.74 1.37
CA ASP A 35 -5.84 -20.54 1.14
C ASP A 35 -4.95 -19.32 0.87
N GLU A 36 -3.85 -19.19 1.60
CA GLU A 36 -2.86 -18.13 1.37
C GLU A 36 -2.29 -18.18 -0.05
N ARG A 37 -1.88 -19.38 -0.51
CA ARG A 37 -1.37 -19.56 -1.87
C ARG A 37 -2.43 -19.20 -2.92
N LEU A 38 -3.65 -19.71 -2.75
CA LEU A 38 -4.75 -19.45 -3.68
C LEU A 38 -5.08 -17.95 -3.77
N ILE A 39 -5.14 -17.27 -2.62
CA ILE A 39 -5.40 -15.83 -2.55
C ILE A 39 -4.26 -15.06 -3.23
N LYS A 40 -3.00 -15.42 -2.97
CA LYS A 40 -1.84 -14.79 -3.61
C LYS A 40 -1.83 -15.00 -5.11
N ASP A 41 -2.09 -16.21 -5.59
CA ASP A 41 -2.13 -16.53 -7.02
C ASP A 41 -3.27 -15.75 -7.72
N PHE A 42 -4.44 -15.67 -7.08
CA PHE A 42 -5.55 -14.86 -7.57
C PHE A 42 -5.18 -13.37 -7.65
N HIS A 43 -4.57 -12.82 -6.61
CA HIS A 43 -4.13 -11.42 -6.61
C HIS A 43 -3.05 -11.16 -7.65
N TYR A 44 -2.11 -12.08 -7.83
CA TYR A 44 -1.07 -11.99 -8.85
C TYR A 44 -1.68 -11.98 -10.26
N ALA A 45 -2.60 -12.90 -10.54
CA ALA A 45 -3.31 -12.93 -11.82
C ALA A 45 -4.12 -11.65 -12.07
N LYS A 46 -4.81 -11.13 -11.04
CA LYS A 46 -5.55 -9.86 -11.12
C LYS A 46 -4.62 -8.68 -11.37
N PHE A 47 -3.46 -8.64 -10.70
CA PHE A 47 -2.46 -7.61 -10.91
C PHE A 47 -1.92 -7.65 -12.33
N GLN A 48 -1.57 -8.83 -12.84
CA GLN A 48 -1.06 -8.99 -14.20
C GLN A 48 -2.09 -8.55 -15.24
N LYS A 49 -3.37 -8.90 -15.05
CA LYS A 49 -4.46 -8.44 -15.91
C LYS A 49 -4.62 -6.92 -15.88
N ASN A 50 -4.59 -6.32 -14.69
CA ASN A 50 -4.69 -4.88 -14.54
C ASN A 50 -3.50 -4.14 -15.17
N LEU A 51 -2.29 -4.70 -15.04
CA LEU A 51 -1.08 -4.18 -15.68
C LEU A 51 -1.22 -4.18 -17.20
N ASP A 52 -1.65 -5.30 -17.78
CA ASP A 52 -1.86 -5.43 -19.23
C ASP A 52 -2.92 -4.43 -19.73
N ASN A 53 -4.03 -4.30 -19.01
CA ASN A 53 -5.07 -3.32 -19.32
C ASN A 53 -4.55 -1.88 -19.26
N ALA A 54 -3.75 -1.54 -18.24
CA ALA A 54 -3.17 -0.22 -18.09
C ALA A 54 -2.17 0.10 -19.21
N GLN A 55 -1.33 -0.86 -19.61
CA GLN A 55 -0.36 -0.69 -20.70
C GLN A 55 -1.04 -0.51 -22.07
N LYS A 56 -2.19 -1.15 -22.28
CA LYS A 56 -2.97 -1.06 -23.52
C LYS A 56 -3.93 0.13 -23.56
N SER A 57 -4.19 0.78 -22.43
CA SER A 57 -5.12 1.89 -22.35
C SER A 57 -4.47 3.18 -22.86
N GLU A 58 -4.85 3.60 -24.07
CA GLU A 58 -4.44 4.89 -24.65
C GLU A 58 -4.92 6.07 -23.80
N ALA A 59 -6.13 5.99 -23.25
CA ALA A 59 -6.66 7.03 -22.35
C ALA A 59 -5.77 7.25 -21.12
N LEU A 60 -5.21 6.18 -20.56
CA LEU A 60 -4.29 6.28 -19.41
C LEU A 60 -2.94 6.89 -19.82
N LYS A 61 -2.43 6.57 -21.02
CA LYS A 61 -1.20 7.19 -21.55
C LYS A 61 -1.38 8.68 -21.77
N GLU A 62 -2.47 9.09 -22.41
CA GLU A 62 -2.80 10.51 -22.62
C GLU A 62 -2.88 11.29 -21.29
N LEU A 63 -3.43 10.66 -20.24
CA LEU A 63 -3.50 11.25 -18.90
C LEU A 63 -2.13 11.35 -18.22
N LEU A 64 -1.23 10.39 -18.46
CA LEU A 64 0.13 10.38 -17.89
C LEU A 64 1.06 11.41 -18.56
N GLU A 65 0.85 11.71 -19.85
CA GLU A 65 1.65 12.69 -20.59
C GLU A 65 1.25 14.15 -20.32
N LYS A 66 0.06 14.37 -19.74
CA LYS A 66 -0.40 15.71 -19.34
C LYS A 66 0.39 16.24 -18.15
N GLU A 67 0.84 17.50 -18.25
CA GLU A 67 1.59 18.20 -17.20
C GLU A 67 0.75 18.53 -15.96
N SER A 68 -0.55 18.79 -16.13
CA SER A 68 -1.49 19.07 -15.04
C SER A 68 -2.83 18.40 -15.28
N TRP A 69 -3.46 17.89 -14.22
CA TRP A 69 -4.76 17.24 -14.28
C TRP A 69 -5.89 18.17 -13.86
N ASP A 70 -7.03 18.07 -14.55
CA ASP A 70 -8.28 18.73 -14.17
C ASP A 70 -9.36 17.75 -13.67
N GLU A 71 -10.53 18.28 -13.29
CA GLU A 71 -11.66 17.45 -12.84
C GLU A 71 -12.21 16.52 -13.95
N THR A 72 -11.97 16.83 -15.21
CA THR A 72 -12.41 15.99 -16.33
C THR A 72 -11.46 14.81 -16.55
N ASP A 73 -10.16 15.04 -16.37
CA ASP A 73 -9.11 14.04 -16.43
C ASP A 73 -9.26 12.99 -15.32
N THR A 74 -9.58 13.44 -14.10
CA THR A 74 -9.86 12.54 -12.97
C THR A 74 -11.12 11.71 -13.19
N LYS A 75 -12.17 12.26 -13.80
CA LYS A 75 -13.37 11.49 -14.20
C LYS A 75 -13.04 10.46 -15.27
N LYS A 76 -12.29 10.83 -16.30
CA LYS A 76 -11.84 9.90 -17.36
C LYS A 76 -11.01 8.75 -16.79
N LEU A 77 -10.11 9.04 -15.85
CA LEU A 77 -9.35 8.00 -15.15
C LEU A 77 -10.28 7.02 -14.44
N LEU A 78 -11.24 7.51 -13.65
CA LEU A 78 -12.19 6.66 -12.92
C LEU A 78 -13.07 5.82 -13.85
N GLU A 79 -13.47 6.36 -15.00
CA GLU A 79 -14.22 5.61 -16.02
C GLU A 79 -13.38 4.50 -16.64
N SER A 80 -12.09 4.75 -16.92
CA SER A 80 -11.17 3.73 -17.47
C SER A 80 -10.80 2.60 -16.50
N LEU A 81 -11.03 2.80 -15.19
CA LEU A 81 -10.73 1.83 -14.13
C LEU A 81 -11.94 0.94 -13.76
N ARG A 82 -13.14 1.26 -14.27
CA ARG A 82 -14.36 0.47 -14.10
C ARG A 82 -14.42 -0.70 -15.07
#